data_AF-P81782-F1
#
_entry.id   AF-P81782-F1
#
_cell.length_a   1.000
_cell.length_b   1.000
_cell.length_c   1.000
_cell.angle_alpha   90.00
_cell.angle_beta   90.00
_cell.angle_gamma   90.00
#
_symmetry.space_group_name_H-M   'P 1'
#
loop_
_entity.id
_entity.type
_entity.pdbx_description
1 polymer ?
#
loop_
_entity_poly.entity_id
_entity_poly.type
_entity_poly.pdbx_seq_one_letter_code
_entity_poly.pdbx_strand_id
1 'polypeptide(L)' 'MECYRCGVSGCHLKITCSAEETFCYKWLNKISNERWLGCAKTCTEIDTWNVYNKCCTTNLCNT' A
#
# COMPACT_ATOMS: atom_id res chain seq x y z
N MET A 1 11.66 -3.80 -6.32
CA MET A 1 10.27 -3.39 -6.62
C MET A 1 10.08 -1.97 -6.13
N GLU A 2 9.32 -1.16 -6.86
CA GLU A 2 8.96 0.21 -6.44
C GLU A 2 7.49 0.28 -6.07
N CYS A 3 7.15 0.97 -4.98
CA CYS A 3 5.78 1.23 -4.57
C CYS A 3 5.59 2.70 -4.22
N TYR A 4 4.34 3.14 -4.18
CA TYR A 4 4.01 4.39 -3.52
C TYR A 4 3.94 4.20 -2.01
N ARG A 5 4.29 5.27 -1.27
CA ARG A 5 3.96 5.44 0.14
C ARG A 5 3.16 6.71 0.37
N CYS A 6 2.38 6.70 1.44
CA CYS A 6 1.88 7.93 2.05
C CYS A 6 2.81 8.30 3.20
N GLY A 7 3.23 9.56 3.25
CA GLY A 7 3.98 10.14 4.35
C GLY A 7 3.37 11.47 4.78
N VAL A 8 4.03 12.15 5.71
CA VAL A 8 3.58 13.46 6.23
C VAL A 8 3.40 14.50 5.12
N SER A 9 4.23 14.44 4.06
CA SER A 9 4.22 15.39 2.95
C SER A 9 3.33 14.98 1.76
N GLY A 10 2.51 13.93 1.90
CA GLY A 10 1.56 13.51 0.87
C GLY A 10 1.53 12.01 0.59
N CYS A 11 0.51 11.61 -0.17
CA CYS A 11 0.42 10.28 -0.77
C CYS A 11 1.05 10.29 -2.17
N HIS A 12 1.64 9.17 -2.59
CA HIS A 12 2.36 8.95 -3.86
C HIS A 12 3.86 9.30 -3.87
N LEU A 13 4.51 9.29 -2.70
CA LEU A 13 5.97 9.28 -2.65
C LEU A 13 6.48 7.92 -3.11
N LYS A 14 7.37 7.88 -4.12
CA LYS A 14 7.96 6.62 -4.58
C LYS A 14 8.98 6.11 -3.57
N ILE A 15 8.94 4.81 -3.28
CA ILE A 15 9.93 4.12 -2.47
C ILE A 15 10.38 2.84 -3.15
N THR A 16 11.65 2.49 -2.96
CA THR A 16 12.20 1.20 -3.33
C THR A 16 12.02 0.24 -2.16
N CYS A 17 11.36 -0.88 -2.42
CA CYS A 17 11.16 -1.93 -1.43
C CYS A 17 12.44 -2.71 -1.17
N SER A 18 12.56 -3.29 0.02
CA SER A 18 13.62 -4.25 0.33
C SER A 18 13.50 -5.51 -0.54
N ALA A 19 14.58 -6.28 -0.63
CA ALA A 19 14.61 -7.50 -1.44
C ALA A 19 13.57 -8.56 -1.03
N GLU A 20 13.14 -8.54 0.23
CA GLU A 20 12.16 -9.48 0.79
C GLU A 20 10.71 -9.01 0.62
N GLU A 21 10.50 -7.73 0.29
CA GLU A 21 9.18 -7.16 0.08
C GLU A 21 8.79 -7.28 -1.39
N THR A 22 7.93 -8.25 -1.68
CA THR A 22 7.49 -8.60 -3.03
C THR A 22 6.09 -8.08 -3.38
N PHE A 23 5.39 -7.46 -2.41
CA PHE A 23 4.09 -6.80 -2.62
C PHE A 23 4.15 -5.29 -2.37
N CYS A 24 3.45 -4.53 -3.20
CA CYS A 24 2.92 -3.23 -2.84
C CYS A 24 1.52 -3.40 -2.23
N TYR A 25 1.21 -2.63 -1.19
CA TYR A 25 -0.13 -2.60 -0.60
C TYR A 25 -0.77 -1.21 -0.69
N LYS A 26 -2.10 -1.20 -0.75
CA LYS A 26 -2.95 -0.04 -0.57
C LYS A 26 -3.98 -0.34 0.50
N TRP A 27 -3.80 0.27 1.67
CA TRP A 27 -4.71 0.17 2.80
C TRP A 27 -5.52 1.46 2.94
N LEU A 28 -6.81 1.34 3.22
CA LEU A 28 -7.75 2.44 3.42
C LEU A 28 -8.67 2.11 4.59
N ASN A 29 -8.69 2.99 5.59
CA ASN A 29 -9.76 3.04 6.57
C ASN A 29 -10.97 3.67 5.90
N LYS A 30 -12.06 2.94 5.74
CA LYS A 30 -13.29 3.48 5.12
C LYS A 30 -14.04 4.44 6.04
N ILE A 31 -13.79 4.41 7.34
CA ILE A 31 -14.43 5.28 8.33
C ILE A 31 -13.70 6.62 8.42
N SER A 32 -12.38 6.60 8.69
CA SER A 32 -11.58 7.83 8.80
C SER A 32 -11.11 8.38 7.45
N ASN A 33 -11.30 7.61 6.36
CA ASN A 33 -10.74 7.88 5.03
C ASN A 33 -9.21 7.99 5.00
N GLU A 34 -8.54 7.48 6.04
CA GLU A 34 -7.08 7.44 6.12
C GLU A 34 -6.54 6.37 5.18
N ARG A 35 -5.44 6.69 4.49
CA ARG A 35 -4.84 5.84 3.48
C ARG A 35 -3.37 5.59 3.77
N TRP A 36 -2.95 4.34 3.65
CA TRP A 36 -1.56 3.92 3.78
C TRP A 36 -1.17 3.13 2.55
N LEU A 37 0.01 3.45 2.04
CA LEU A 37 0.61 2.82 0.89
C LEU A 37 2.01 2.38 1.29
N GLY A 38 2.48 1.25 0.79
CA GLY A 38 3.86 0.85 1.01
C GLY A 38 4.23 -0.50 0.42
N CYS A 39 5.38 -1.00 0.86
CA CYS A 39 5.91 -2.32 0.55
C CYS A 39 5.55 -3.31 1.65
N ALA A 40 5.40 -4.58 1.31
CA ALA A 40 5.15 -5.65 2.27
C ALA A 40 5.77 -6.98 1.81
N LYS A 41 6.25 -7.78 2.77
CA LYS A 41 6.70 -9.17 2.53
C LYS A 41 5.53 -10.11 2.29
N THR A 42 4.45 -9.89 3.04
CA THR A 42 3.18 -10.63 2.95
C THR A 42 2.05 -9.64 2.86
N CYS A 43 1.03 -9.92 2.05
CA CYS A 43 -0.10 -9.03 1.89
C CYS A 43 -1.39 -9.84 1.78
N THR A 44 -2.37 -9.51 2.62
CA THR A 44 -3.70 -10.14 2.63
C THR A 44 -4.73 -9.14 2.13
N GLU A 45 -5.41 -9.48 1.05
CA GLU A 45 -6.50 -8.64 0.56
C GLU A 45 -7.70 -8.71 1.50
N ILE A 46 -8.25 -7.54 1.81
CA ILE A 46 -9.39 -7.38 2.72
C ILE A 46 -10.32 -6.36 2.07
N ASP A 47 -11.61 -6.69 1.98
CA ASP A 47 -12.64 -5.73 1.60
C ASP A 47 -13.84 -5.89 2.53
N THR A 48 -13.90 -5.04 3.54
CA THR A 48 -14.92 -5.07 4.60
C THR A 48 -15.59 -3.70 4.71
N TRP A 49 -16.55 -3.57 5.61
CA TRP A 49 -17.27 -2.30 5.79
C TRP A 49 -16.38 -1.17 6.31
N ASN A 50 -15.30 -1.47 7.06
CA ASN A 50 -14.40 -0.48 7.66
C ASN A 50 -12.99 -0.46 7.07
N VAL A 51 -12.55 -1.54 6.43
CA VAL A 51 -11.18 -1.66 5.92
C VAL A 51 -11.19 -2.14 4.48
N TYR A 52 -10.37 -1.50 3.67
CA TYR A 52 -9.96 -1.98 2.35
C TYR A 52 -8.44 -2.14 2.31
N ASN A 53 -7.95 -3.32 1.98
CA ASN A 53 -6.55 -3.57 1.71
C ASN A 53 -6.43 -4.32 0.38
N LYS A 54 -5.65 -3.78 -0.55
CA LYS A 54 -5.37 -4.41 -1.84
C LYS A 54 -3.88 -4.59 -2.02
N CYS A 55 -3.50 -5.70 -2.64
CA CYS A 55 -2.12 -6.10 -2.83
C CYS A 55 -1.81 -6.19 -4.32
N CYS A 56 -0.58 -5.91 -4.71
CA CYS A 56 -0.12 -6.07 -6.08
C CYS A 56 1.40 -6.23 -6.12
N THR A 57 1.95 -6.79 -7.20
CA THR A 57 3.38 -7.20 -7.26
C THR A 57 4.15 -6.51 -8.40
N THR A 58 3.54 -5.53 -9.05
CA THR A 58 4.17 -4.75 -10.13
C THR A 58 4.63 -3.38 -9.63
N ASN A 59 5.58 -2.74 -10.33
CA ASN A 59 6.07 -1.44 -9.90
C ASN A 59 4.94 -0.39 -9.90
N LEU A 60 4.85 0.38 -8.81
CA LEU A 60 3.95 1.52 -8.64
C LEU A 60 2.45 1.18 -8.80
N CYS A 61 2.07 -0.06 -8.52
CA CYS A 61 0.72 -0.57 -8.73
C CYS A 61 -0.29 -0.19 -7.64
N ASN A 62 0.16 0.35 -6.50
CA ASN A 62 -0.68 0.68 -5.34
C ASN A 62 -1.22 2.12 -5.35
N THR A 63 -1.63 2.61 -6.53
CA THR A 63 -2.25 3.93 -6.76
C THR A 63 -3.68 4.06 -6.28
#